data_AF-A0AAV6WNI5-F1
#
_entry.id   AF-A0AAV6WNI5-F1
#
_cell.length_a   1.000
_cell.length_b   1.000
_cell.length_c   1.000
_cell.angle_alpha   90.00
_cell.angle_beta   90.00
_cell.angle_gamma   90.00
#
_symmetry.space_group_name_H-M   'P 1'
#
loop_
_entity.id
_entity.type
_entity.pdbx_description
1 polymer ?
#
loop_
_entity_poly.entity_id
_entity_poly.type
_entity_poly.pdbx_seq_one_letter_code
_entity_poly.pdbx_strand_id
1 'polypeptide(L)'
;MATPGVPLEVQKGLQIMLLPVKVLKLVYGHSETAVYSVKTKSWKIINVEFPPKMLWCFSLSVFLRGFIHWLAYTDQGWKRTILLFDVCNEVLGEAQLPEMDKCYDSNPSSISVVKGSLCLLVEELRDDEGICHVWTMNEYGVSESWTKQLRVVHGKISMSSLKLSWWQNRIL
;
A
#
# COMPACT_ATOMS: atom_id res chain seq x y z
N MET A 1 -62.08 -11.92 -13.25
CA MET A 1 -61.24 -12.63 -14.25
C MET A 1 -59.87 -11.99 -14.20
N ALA A 2 -58.94 -12.62 -13.48
CA ALA A 2 -57.57 -12.15 -13.31
C ALA A 2 -56.69 -12.67 -14.46
N THR A 3 -55.91 -11.78 -15.06
CA THR A 3 -54.90 -12.10 -16.07
C THR A 3 -53.71 -12.81 -15.40
N PRO A 4 -53.18 -13.90 -15.98
CA PRO A 4 -51.96 -14.53 -15.49
C PRO A 4 -50.73 -13.72 -15.93
N GLY A 5 -49.83 -13.45 -15.00
CA GLY A 5 -48.57 -12.75 -15.25
C GLY A 5 -47.60 -13.60 -16.08
N VAL A 6 -46.96 -12.96 -17.04
CA VAL A 6 -45.76 -13.49 -17.71
C VAL A 6 -44.55 -13.14 -16.84
N PRO A 7 -43.67 -14.11 -16.49
CA PRO A 7 -42.50 -13.83 -15.66
C PRO A 7 -41.50 -12.95 -16.42
N LEU A 8 -41.08 -11.85 -15.81
CA LEU A 8 -39.93 -11.07 -16.24
C LEU A 8 -38.67 -11.91 -16.05
N GLU A 9 -38.00 -12.16 -17.17
CA GLU A 9 -36.68 -12.74 -17.29
C GLU A 9 -35.71 -12.05 -16.32
N VAL A 10 -35.18 -12.81 -15.36
CA VAL A 10 -34.13 -12.33 -14.46
C VAL A 10 -32.86 -12.20 -15.27
N GLN A 11 -32.62 -11.01 -15.82
CA GLN A 11 -31.32 -10.64 -16.36
C GLN A 11 -30.29 -10.82 -15.24
N LYS A 12 -29.32 -11.71 -15.48
CA LYS A 12 -28.15 -11.94 -14.63
C LYS A 12 -27.40 -10.61 -14.47
N GLY A 13 -27.75 -9.88 -13.41
CA GLY A 13 -27.08 -8.65 -13.03
C GLY A 13 -25.64 -8.97 -12.67
N LEU A 14 -24.73 -8.25 -13.31
CA LEU A 14 -23.33 -8.15 -12.92
C LEU A 14 -23.28 -7.79 -11.43
N GLN A 15 -22.94 -8.76 -10.56
CA GLN A 15 -22.74 -8.49 -9.15
C GLN A 15 -21.40 -7.74 -9.03
N ILE A 16 -21.46 -6.41 -9.20
CA ILE A 16 -20.36 -5.53 -8.80
C ILE A 16 -20.29 -5.68 -7.29
N MET A 17 -19.42 -6.58 -6.84
CA MET A 17 -19.08 -6.74 -5.45
C MET A 17 -18.31 -5.47 -5.08
N LEU A 18 -19.05 -4.42 -4.71
CA LEU A 18 -18.49 -3.30 -3.99
C LEU A 18 -17.93 -3.92 -2.71
N LEU A 19 -16.63 -4.21 -2.71
CA LEU A 19 -15.93 -4.59 -1.49
C LEU A 19 -16.35 -3.55 -0.45
N PRO A 20 -16.83 -3.97 0.74
CA PRO A 20 -17.24 -3.02 1.75
C PRO A 20 -16.03 -2.14 2.04
N VAL A 21 -16.08 -0.89 1.59
CA VAL A 21 -15.01 0.07 1.87
C VAL A 21 -14.98 0.18 3.39
N LYS A 22 -13.88 -0.27 3.98
CA LYS A 22 -13.61 -0.15 5.41
C LYS A 22 -12.61 0.98 5.58
N VAL A 23 -12.90 1.91 6.48
CA VAL A 23 -11.94 2.96 6.87
C VAL A 23 -11.31 2.54 8.19
N LEU A 24 -9.99 2.37 8.21
CA LEU A 24 -9.23 2.05 9.41
C LEU A 24 -8.80 3.36 10.09
N LYS A 25 -9.15 3.52 11.36
CA LYS A 25 -8.67 4.61 12.22
C LYS A 25 -7.74 4.01 13.28
N LEU A 26 -6.50 4.48 13.27
CA LEU A 26 -5.50 4.18 14.30
C LEU A 26 -5.35 5.43 15.17
N VAL A 27 -5.52 5.31 16.49
CA VAL A 27 -5.34 6.43 17.41
C VAL A 27 -3.97 6.31 18.08
N TYR A 28 -3.08 7.27 17.84
CA TYR A 28 -1.75 7.27 18.45
C TYR A 28 -1.84 7.46 19.98
N GLY A 29 -1.05 6.70 20.74
CA GLY A 29 -1.00 6.77 22.20
C GLY A 29 -2.14 6.05 22.94
N HIS A 30 -3.12 5.52 22.20
CA HIS A 30 -4.18 4.67 22.72
C HIS A 30 -4.15 3.34 21.97
N SER A 31 -4.28 2.20 22.65
CA SER A 31 -4.35 0.88 22.00
C SER A 31 -5.67 0.64 21.24
N GLU A 32 -6.39 1.71 20.89
CA GLU A 32 -7.71 1.66 20.28
C GLU A 32 -7.62 1.78 18.77
N THR A 33 -8.06 0.73 18.09
CA THR A 33 -8.27 0.74 16.65
C THR A 33 -9.76 0.66 16.37
N ALA A 34 -10.22 1.42 15.39
CA ALA A 34 -11.61 1.38 14.97
C ALA A 34 -11.71 1.23 13.46
N VAL A 35 -12.67 0.44 13.03
CA VAL A 35 -13.00 0.27 11.62
C VAL A 35 -14.40 0.80 11.37
N TYR A 36 -14.50 1.73 10.43
CA TYR A 36 -15.78 2.16 9.90
C TYR A 36 -16.20 1.22 8.77
N SER A 37 -17.37 0.63 8.90
CA SER A 37 -17.98 -0.16 7.84
C SER A 37 -19.02 0.69 7.11
N VAL A 38 -18.78 0.99 5.83
CA VAL A 38 -19.74 1.73 5.00
C VAL A 38 -21.07 0.97 4.88
N LYS A 39 -21.02 -0.37 4.90
CA LYS A 39 -22.22 -1.23 4.82
C LYS A 39 -23.15 -1.03 6.03
N THR A 40 -22.59 -0.95 7.23
CA THR A 40 -23.36 -0.78 8.48
C THR A 40 -23.45 0.67 8.93
N LYS A 41 -22.71 1.57 8.25
CA LYS A 41 -22.56 3.00 8.57
C LYS A 41 -22.17 3.25 10.03
N SER A 42 -21.36 2.35 10.60
CA SER A 42 -21.00 2.37 12.01
C SER A 42 -19.50 2.16 12.22
N TRP A 43 -18.98 2.72 13.31
CA TRP A 43 -17.66 2.42 13.83
C TRP A 43 -17.72 1.16 14.69
N LYS A 44 -16.81 0.23 14.44
CA LYS A 44 -16.57 -0.95 15.26
C LYS A 44 -15.18 -0.81 15.85
N ILE A 45 -15.07 -0.81 17.18
CA ILE A 45 -13.77 -0.93 17.85
C ILE A 45 -13.28 -2.35 17.59
N ILE A 46 -12.04 -2.46 17.10
CA ILE A 46 -11.37 -3.73 16.94
C ILE A 46 -10.19 -3.75 17.91
N ASN A 47 -10.16 -4.80 18.73
CA ASN A 47 -9.00 -5.10 19.56
C ASN A 47 -8.02 -5.85 18.68
N VAL A 48 -7.27 -5.10 17.88
CA VAL A 48 -6.11 -5.66 17.19
C VAL A 48 -4.94 -5.60 18.14
N GLU A 49 -4.29 -6.74 18.31
CA GLU A 49 -2.92 -6.72 18.78
C GLU A 49 -2.12 -6.01 17.68
N PHE A 50 -1.81 -4.73 17.90
CA PHE A 50 -0.71 -4.15 17.17
C PHE A 50 0.49 -5.05 17.38
N PRO A 51 1.34 -5.22 16.37
CA PRO A 51 2.66 -5.76 16.61
C PRO A 51 3.18 -5.01 17.83
N PRO A 52 3.42 -5.70 18.97
CA PRO A 52 3.93 -5.04 20.15
C PRO A 52 5.16 -4.34 19.61
N LYS A 53 5.29 -3.02 19.84
CA LYS A 53 6.39 -2.15 19.37
C LYS A 53 6.06 -1.16 18.24
N MET A 54 4.83 -0.95 17.77
CA MET A 54 4.55 0.14 16.81
C MET A 54 4.70 1.52 17.47
N LEU A 55 5.59 2.37 16.94
CA LEU A 55 5.78 3.75 17.38
C LEU A 55 4.89 4.71 16.58
N TRP A 56 5.12 4.88 15.29
CA TRP A 56 4.51 5.97 14.52
C TRP A 56 4.27 5.60 13.04
N CYS A 57 3.08 5.89 12.51
CA CYS A 57 2.76 5.77 11.09
C CYS A 57 3.06 7.09 10.38
N PHE A 58 3.86 7.05 9.31
CA PHE A 58 4.35 8.28 8.66
C PHE A 58 4.03 8.39 7.16
N SER A 59 3.50 7.35 6.52
CA SER A 59 3.07 7.42 5.13
C SER A 59 1.56 7.44 4.98
N LEU A 60 1.10 7.86 3.79
CA LEU A 60 -0.25 7.52 3.32
C LEU A 60 -0.38 6.00 3.19
N SER A 61 -1.63 5.51 3.29
CA SER A 61 -1.94 4.09 3.13
C SER A 61 -2.37 3.75 1.70
N VAL A 62 -2.14 2.50 1.31
CA VAL A 62 -2.48 1.99 -0.03
C VAL A 62 -3.20 0.65 0.05
N PHE A 63 -4.18 0.44 -0.81
CA PHE A 63 -4.95 -0.81 -0.86
C PHE A 63 -4.43 -1.73 -1.97
N LEU A 64 -4.11 -2.98 -1.63
CA LEU A 64 -3.70 -4.00 -2.58
C LEU A 64 -4.12 -5.38 -2.08
N ARG A 65 -4.80 -6.17 -2.94
CA ARG A 65 -5.14 -7.59 -2.69
C ARG A 65 -5.88 -7.88 -1.38
N GLY A 66 -6.74 -6.95 -0.94
CA GLY A 66 -7.52 -7.12 0.30
C GLY A 66 -6.83 -6.57 1.55
N PHE A 67 -5.64 -6.00 1.40
CA PHE A 67 -4.86 -5.45 2.50
C PHE A 67 -4.64 -3.95 2.33
N ILE A 68 -4.72 -3.22 3.43
CA ILE A 68 -4.30 -1.81 3.51
C ILE A 68 -2.87 -1.79 4.03
N HIS A 69 -1.94 -1.15 3.32
CA HIS A 69 -0.53 -1.10 3.66
C HIS A 69 -0.10 0.33 3.97
N TRP A 70 0.80 0.53 4.93
CA TRP A 70 1.43 1.82 5.21
C TRP A 70 2.80 1.61 5.85
N LEU A 71 3.62 2.65 5.85
CA LEU A 71 4.92 2.66 6.51
C LEU A 71 4.79 3.14 7.95
N ALA A 72 5.50 2.46 8.84
CA ALA A 72 5.56 2.79 10.25
C ALA A 72 6.95 2.57 10.85
N TYR A 73 7.22 3.25 11.96
CA TYR A 73 8.35 3.02 12.85
C TYR A 73 7.99 1.99 13.91
N THR A 74 8.95 1.14 14.24
CA THR A 74 8.90 0.21 15.37
C THR A 74 9.88 0.61 16.47
N ASP A 75 9.63 0.20 17.71
CA ASP A 75 10.39 0.61 18.89
C ASP A 75 11.80 0.03 18.97
N GLN A 76 12.10 -0.96 18.11
CA GLN A 76 13.41 -1.58 17.99
C GLN A 76 14.35 -0.66 17.23
N GLY A 77 14.76 0.43 17.89
CA GLY A 77 15.74 1.37 17.35
C GLY A 77 15.22 2.21 16.18
N TRP A 78 13.94 2.60 16.19
CA TRP A 78 13.32 3.40 15.12
C TRP A 78 13.42 2.74 13.74
N LYS A 79 13.33 1.40 13.72
CA LYS A 79 13.35 0.63 12.47
C LYS A 79 12.03 0.84 11.72
N ARG A 80 12.13 1.17 10.43
CA ARG A 80 10.97 1.26 9.52
C ARG A 80 10.49 -0.14 9.14
N THR A 81 9.18 -0.29 8.96
CA THR A 81 8.53 -1.52 8.48
C THR A 81 7.33 -1.18 7.60
N ILE A 82 6.83 -2.17 6.84
CA ILE A 82 5.52 -2.07 6.19
C ILE A 82 4.52 -2.76 7.10
N LEU A 83 3.55 -2.02 7.59
CA LEU A 83 2.38 -2.60 8.23
C LEU A 83 1.31 -2.89 7.20
N LEU A 84 0.55 -3.94 7.45
CA LEU A 84 -0.63 -4.29 6.67
C LEU A 84 -1.80 -4.62 7.57
N PHE A 85 -3.00 -4.29 7.10
CA PHE A 85 -4.26 -4.67 7.72
C PHE A 85 -5.08 -5.51 6.76
N ASP A 86 -5.42 -6.72 7.19
CA ASP A 86 -6.34 -7.60 6.47
C ASP A 86 -7.77 -7.10 6.64
N VAL A 87 -8.37 -6.59 5.57
CA VAL A 87 -9.72 -6.02 5.61
C VAL A 87 -10.78 -7.09 5.87
N CYS A 88 -10.54 -8.33 5.44
CA CYS A 88 -11.47 -9.44 5.58
C CYS A 88 -11.43 -10.00 7.01
N ASN A 89 -10.23 -10.31 7.51
CA ASN A 89 -10.04 -10.94 8.81
C ASN A 89 -9.92 -9.93 9.96
N GLU A 90 -9.79 -8.64 9.65
CA GLU A 90 -9.64 -7.56 10.63
C GLU A 90 -8.43 -7.73 11.55
N VAL A 91 -7.32 -8.24 11.00
CA VAL A 91 -6.06 -8.47 11.70
C VAL A 91 -4.93 -7.59 11.15
N LEU A 92 -4.00 -7.21 12.03
CA LEU A 92 -2.76 -6.53 11.65
C LEU A 92 -1.65 -7.54 11.35
N GLY A 93 -0.75 -7.14 10.48
CA GLY A 93 0.47 -7.88 10.16
C GLY A 93 1.59 -6.96 9.69
N GLU A 94 2.72 -7.57 9.39
CA GLU A 94 3.91 -6.91 8.86
C GLU A 94 4.33 -7.54 7.54
N ALA A 95 4.85 -6.71 6.63
CA ALA A 95 5.56 -7.16 5.44
C ALA A 95 7.01 -6.68 5.50
N GLN A 96 7.92 -7.52 5.01
CA GLN A 96 9.34 -7.19 4.98
C GLN A 96 9.62 -6.11 3.93
N LEU A 97 10.49 -5.17 4.32
CA LEU A 97 11.10 -4.20 3.41
C LEU A 97 12.08 -4.89 2.46
N PRO A 98 12.39 -4.29 1.30
CA PRO A 98 13.50 -4.74 0.47
C PRO A 98 14.82 -4.75 1.25
N GLU A 99 15.72 -5.67 0.91
CA GLU A 99 17.09 -5.60 1.37
C GLU A 99 17.79 -4.41 0.73
N MET A 100 18.00 -3.36 1.53
CA MET A 100 18.67 -2.13 1.10
C MET A 100 20.15 -2.19 1.44
N ASP A 101 20.95 -1.46 0.66
CA ASP A 101 22.39 -1.36 0.87
C ASP A 101 22.68 -0.66 2.21
N LYS A 102 23.45 -1.32 3.07
CA LYS A 102 23.78 -0.82 4.42
C LYS A 102 24.87 0.26 4.40
N CYS A 103 25.54 0.43 3.26
CA CYS A 103 26.57 1.45 3.10
C CYS A 103 26.00 2.87 3.05
N TYR A 104 24.69 3.02 2.82
CA TYR A 104 24.02 4.31 2.71
C TYR A 104 22.81 4.38 3.62
N ASP A 105 22.47 5.58 4.09
CA ASP A 105 21.23 5.79 4.83
C ASP A 105 20.04 5.72 3.85
N SER A 106 19.52 4.51 3.68
CA SER A 106 18.47 4.16 2.73
C SER A 106 17.13 4.01 3.45
N ASN A 107 16.21 4.90 3.13
CA ASN A 107 15.04 5.17 3.94
C ASN A 107 13.76 5.17 3.09
N PRO A 108 12.87 4.17 3.23
CA PRO A 108 11.58 4.18 2.52
C PRO A 108 10.74 5.36 3.00
N SER A 109 10.44 6.30 2.11
CA SER A 109 9.72 7.54 2.42
C SER A 109 8.25 7.50 1.99
N SER A 110 7.91 6.69 0.99
CA SER A 110 6.51 6.50 0.57
C SER A 110 6.24 5.11 0.04
N ILE A 111 4.97 4.74 0.06
CA ILE A 111 4.44 3.47 -0.45
C ILE A 111 3.34 3.77 -1.47
N SER A 112 3.31 3.00 -2.55
CA SER A 112 2.38 3.17 -3.68
C SER A 112 2.01 1.82 -4.28
N VAL A 113 0.97 1.82 -5.13
CA VAL A 113 0.62 0.65 -5.96
C VAL A 113 0.71 1.06 -7.41
N VAL A 114 1.58 0.42 -8.18
CA VAL A 114 1.78 0.69 -9.60
C VAL A 114 1.57 -0.61 -10.38
N LYS A 115 0.63 -0.60 -11.34
CA LYS A 115 0.31 -1.77 -12.19
C LYS A 115 0.03 -3.06 -11.41
N GLY A 116 -0.55 -2.94 -10.21
CA GLY A 116 -0.91 -4.09 -9.36
C GLY A 116 0.25 -4.62 -8.50
N SER A 117 1.40 -3.96 -8.48
CA SER A 117 2.54 -4.27 -7.62
C SER A 117 2.70 -3.22 -6.53
N LEU A 118 3.16 -3.66 -5.35
CA LEU A 118 3.52 -2.76 -4.26
C LEU A 118 4.86 -2.12 -4.56
N CYS A 119 4.94 -0.80 -4.45
CA CYS A 119 6.15 -0.03 -4.75
C CYS A 119 6.53 0.87 -3.58
N LEU A 120 7.83 1.04 -3.37
CA LEU A 120 8.40 1.96 -2.39
C LEU A 120 9.26 3.01 -3.07
N LEU A 121 9.12 4.26 -2.63
CA LEU A 121 10.14 5.28 -2.87
C LEU A 121 11.12 5.22 -1.70
N VAL A 122 12.40 5.04 -2.01
CA VAL A 122 13.49 4.97 -1.03
C VAL A 122 14.45 6.10 -1.31
N GLU A 123 14.65 6.96 -0.33
CA GLU A 123 15.68 8.00 -0.37
C GLU A 123 17.00 7.41 0.13
N GLU A 124 18.06 7.60 -0.64
CA GLU A 124 19.41 7.15 -0.38
C GLU A 124 20.29 8.40 -0.33
N LEU A 125 20.76 8.75 0.87
CA LEU A 125 21.63 9.91 1.09
C LEU A 125 23.08 9.49 0.82
N ARG A 126 23.70 10.05 -0.22
CA ARG A 126 25.12 9.83 -0.54
C ARG A 126 25.87 11.14 -0.52
N ASP A 127 26.74 11.32 0.47
CA ASP A 127 27.68 12.45 0.65
C ASP A 127 27.03 13.85 0.52
N ASP A 128 26.54 14.26 -0.65
CA ASP A 128 25.78 15.50 -0.94
C ASP A 128 24.64 15.36 -2.01
N GLU A 129 24.41 14.17 -2.58
CA GLU A 129 23.36 13.92 -3.58
C GLU A 129 22.23 13.06 -2.98
N GLY A 130 21.01 13.61 -2.94
CA GLY A 130 19.82 12.84 -2.59
C GLY A 130 19.39 11.97 -3.77
N ILE A 131 19.56 10.66 -3.69
CA ILE A 131 19.11 9.75 -4.75
C ILE A 131 17.82 9.07 -4.28
N CYS A 132 16.76 9.14 -5.07
CA CYS A 132 15.56 8.35 -4.85
C CYS A 132 15.55 7.11 -5.74
N HIS A 133 15.23 5.97 -5.14
CA HIS A 133 15.03 4.71 -5.83
C HIS A 133 13.59 4.27 -5.74
N VAL A 134 13.08 3.68 -6.81
CA VAL A 134 11.79 2.97 -6.77
C VAL A 134 12.07 1.49 -6.63
N TRP A 135 11.55 0.89 -5.57
CA TRP A 135 11.53 -0.56 -5.39
C TRP A 135 10.16 -1.12 -5.73
N THR A 136 10.10 -2.27 -6.38
CA THR A 136 8.84 -2.95 -6.75
C THR A 136 8.85 -4.40 -6.28
N MET A 137 7.80 -4.81 -5.58
CA MET A 137 7.55 -6.19 -5.17
C MET A 137 6.88 -6.91 -6.36
N ASN A 138 7.67 -7.68 -7.11
CA ASN A 138 7.19 -8.35 -8.32
C ASN A 138 6.20 -9.46 -8.00
N GLU A 139 6.42 -10.17 -6.88
CA GLU A 139 5.52 -11.21 -6.38
C GLU A 139 4.99 -10.78 -5.02
N TYR A 140 3.68 -10.52 -4.96
CA TYR A 140 3.07 -9.98 -3.76
C TYR A 140 3.24 -10.92 -2.56
N GLY A 141 3.74 -10.38 -1.45
CA GLY A 141 4.01 -11.11 -0.21
C GLY A 141 5.36 -11.84 -0.18
N VAL A 142 6.13 -11.84 -1.27
CA VAL A 142 7.45 -12.50 -1.35
C VAL A 142 8.54 -11.44 -1.21
N SER A 143 9.25 -11.45 -0.07
CA SER A 143 10.32 -10.51 0.25
C SER A 143 11.43 -10.47 -0.79
N GLU A 144 11.81 -11.63 -1.31
CA GLU A 144 12.92 -11.80 -2.24
C GLU A 144 12.58 -11.25 -3.64
N SER A 145 11.30 -10.96 -3.90
CA SER A 145 10.83 -10.46 -5.19
C SER A 145 10.99 -8.95 -5.36
N TRP A 146 11.44 -8.25 -4.31
CA TRP A 146 11.72 -6.82 -4.37
C TRP A 146 12.86 -6.54 -5.36
N THR A 147 12.62 -5.64 -6.30
CA THR A 147 13.64 -5.19 -7.27
C THR A 147 13.75 -3.67 -7.30
N LYS A 148 14.99 -3.17 -7.35
CA LYS A 148 15.30 -1.74 -7.50
C LYS A 148 15.19 -1.35 -8.98
N GLN A 149 14.19 -0.54 -9.33
CA GLN A 149 13.76 -0.32 -10.72
C GLN A 149 14.17 1.04 -11.31
N LEU A 150 14.51 2.07 -10.51
CA LEU A 150 14.85 3.40 -11.04
C LEU A 150 15.85 4.15 -10.13
N ARG A 151 16.66 5.05 -10.70
CA ARG A 151 17.50 6.05 -9.98
C ARG A 151 17.03 7.45 -10.37
N VAL A 152 16.51 8.21 -9.41
CA VAL A 152 16.11 9.61 -9.56
C VAL A 152 17.10 10.43 -8.72
N VAL A 153 17.82 11.38 -9.30
CA VAL A 153 18.78 12.20 -8.56
C VAL A 153 18.13 13.55 -8.24
N HIS A 154 18.06 13.93 -6.96
CA HIS A 154 17.73 15.29 -6.52
C HIS A 154 18.92 16.20 -6.88
N GLY A 155 18.93 16.63 -8.15
CA GLY A 155 19.98 17.48 -8.71
C GLY A 155 19.96 17.42 -10.22
N LYS A 156 19.22 18.34 -10.85
CA LYS A 156 18.91 18.44 -12.29
C LYS A 156 17.90 17.41 -12.82
N ILE A 157 16.63 17.62 -12.48
CA ILE A 157 15.58 17.40 -13.50
C ILE A 157 15.77 18.51 -14.55
N SER A 158 16.65 18.28 -15.53
CA SER A 158 16.49 18.97 -16.80
C SER A 158 15.36 18.26 -17.52
N MET A 159 14.25 18.97 -17.75
CA MET A 159 13.15 18.50 -18.59
C MET A 159 13.58 18.15 -20.04
N SER A 160 14.86 18.33 -20.39
CA SER A 160 15.44 17.90 -21.66
C SER A 160 16.06 16.49 -21.68
N SER A 161 16.19 15.79 -20.54
CA SER A 161 16.82 14.45 -20.49
C SER A 161 15.84 13.28 -20.34
N LEU A 162 14.55 13.52 -20.18
CA LEU A 162 13.52 12.50 -20.44
C LEU A 162 13.35 12.35 -21.96
N LYS A 163 14.31 11.69 -22.62
CA LYS A 163 14.04 11.12 -23.94
C LYS A 163 12.95 10.06 -23.78
N LEU A 164 11.74 10.47 -24.16
CA LEU A 164 10.53 9.69 -24.34
C LEU A 164 10.71 8.54 -25.35
N SER A 165 11.53 7.52 -25.06
CA SER A 165 11.63 6.33 -25.92
C SER A 165 10.99 5.06 -25.34
N TRP A 166 10.30 5.15 -24.20
CA TRP A 166 9.63 3.99 -23.60
C TRP A 166 8.09 3.99 -23.70
N TRP A 167 7.49 5.04 -24.27
CA TRP A 167 6.01 5.17 -24.39
C TRP A 167 5.43 4.96 -25.79
N GLN A 168 6.23 4.62 -26.81
CA GLN A 168 5.70 4.48 -28.19
C GLN A 168 5.63 3.07 -28.76
N ASN A 169 6.07 2.02 -28.06
CA ASN A 169 5.97 0.66 -28.61
C ASN A 169 5.14 -0.25 -27.70
N ARG A 170 3.81 -0.22 -27.93
CA ARG A 170 2.84 -1.35 -27.92
C ARG A 170 1.44 -0.88 -27.49
N ILE A 171 0.81 -0.10 -28.36
CA ILE A 171 -0.61 -0.28 -28.68
C ILE A 171 -0.70 -0.24 -30.21
N LEU A 172 -0.56 -1.43 -30.80
CA LEU A 172 -1.31 -2.02 -31.91
C LEU A 172 -0.60 -3.34 -32.26
#